data_AF-W5J3D1-F1
#
_entry.id   AF-W5J3D1-F1
#
_cell.length_a   1.000
_cell.length_b   1.000
_cell.length_c   1.000
_cell.angle_alpha   90.00
_cell.angle_beta   90.00
_cell.angle_gamma   90.00
#
_symmetry.space_group_name_H-M   'P 1'
#
loop_
_entity.id
_entity.type
_entity.pdbx_description
1 polymer ?
#
loop_
_entity_poly.entity_id
_entity_poly.type
_entity_poly.pdbx_seq_one_letter_code
_entity_poly.pdbx_strand_id
1 'polypeptide(L)'
;MAHRKGVLVGVAILALCVAAGSTSMSMCQCSLTHSCVIGNVNGVQLSTNAMQCSLNQTDISDLLIVRYNDTVLRADAFGPFVNLTMLEIFHGSMAVIVPGAFAKVPNMLKIVIQHNKLVIVEDNTFAGLDELRLLSLAFNNLTSISAGAFAGLKNLSYLVLTGNSLTHLPAPLFEPTPKLMTIVMNHNELAYLPAPLFDPLSYISRLDLSYNQLQTFKFPKLNVTLLTVQNNSLTELALNDHVVYLKAEHNQISSLTGTGTNLTTLLLNDNAITDVTPLLGMKKLTKLSLNDNPLKPSTVFNGFDALHQLMLSNTSIQITEQTFANLSHLELLDLSYNGLTELDFHLFSSLIDLEILIVAFNKIETINFIELRENLPNLHVLEICGNGWNSTYLKTVLTHMRRYHLSADMQGLSSFFLFSPMFVELCSTAPTPTPTSDEDDSLYSEDIIDKDFQEFYPTTPEPSTTEKILRTMLSTSKSAMPEASTPKSMLRKQAIALLETDADMGPAGDGAPVPPNPQPTSASSPLMMTFQVFVYLFAVFGVVSLAVLGYYMRQRRFDVRRISPMDIPDSVRLV
;
A
#
# COMPACT_ATOMS: atom_id res chain seq x y z
N MET A 1 -17.72 -4.09 -30.20
CA MET A 1 -18.59 -4.06 -29.00
C MET A 1 -18.99 -5.44 -28.46
N ALA A 2 -19.13 -6.50 -29.28
CA ALA A 2 -19.36 -7.87 -28.78
C ALA A 2 -18.15 -8.45 -27.99
N HIS A 3 -16.92 -8.08 -28.37
CA HIS A 3 -15.65 -8.44 -27.70
C HIS A 3 -15.51 -7.98 -26.24
N ARG A 4 -16.01 -6.79 -25.87
CA ARG A 4 -16.02 -6.31 -24.48
C ARG A 4 -17.05 -7.06 -23.62
N LYS A 5 -18.11 -7.57 -24.24
CA LYS A 5 -19.20 -8.27 -23.54
C LYS A 5 -18.80 -9.69 -23.11
N GLY A 6 -17.96 -10.40 -23.87
CA GLY A 6 -17.50 -11.75 -23.51
C GLY A 6 -16.51 -11.79 -22.34
N VAL A 7 -15.59 -10.82 -22.25
CA VAL A 7 -14.66 -10.67 -21.13
C VAL A 7 -15.36 -10.12 -19.89
N LEU A 8 -16.30 -9.15 -20.04
CA LEU A 8 -17.12 -8.67 -18.92
C LEU A 8 -18.00 -9.78 -18.32
N VAL A 9 -18.61 -10.62 -19.15
CA VAL A 9 -19.48 -11.71 -18.67
C VAL A 9 -18.65 -12.79 -18.00
N GLY A 10 -17.48 -13.15 -18.53
CA GLY A 10 -16.55 -14.08 -17.88
C GLY A 10 -16.05 -13.57 -16.53
N VAL A 11 -15.58 -12.31 -16.46
CA VAL A 11 -15.05 -11.72 -15.21
C VAL A 11 -16.15 -11.48 -14.18
N ALA A 12 -17.36 -11.08 -14.59
CA ALA A 12 -18.51 -10.95 -13.68
C ALA A 12 -18.95 -12.31 -13.12
N ILE A 13 -18.92 -13.37 -13.93
CA ILE A 13 -19.21 -14.75 -13.47
C ILE A 13 -18.09 -15.25 -12.54
N LEU A 14 -16.82 -14.93 -12.83
CA LEU A 14 -15.66 -15.26 -11.98
C LEU A 14 -15.72 -14.55 -10.61
N ALA A 15 -16.09 -13.26 -10.58
CA ALA A 15 -16.32 -12.53 -9.34
C ALA A 15 -17.51 -13.09 -8.53
N LEU A 16 -18.58 -13.52 -9.20
CA LEU A 16 -19.70 -14.23 -8.59
C LEU A 16 -19.30 -15.62 -8.07
N CYS A 17 -18.40 -16.34 -8.73
CA CYS A 17 -17.91 -17.65 -8.29
C CYS A 17 -16.98 -17.57 -7.08
N VAL A 18 -16.16 -16.51 -6.99
CA VAL A 18 -15.35 -16.22 -5.78
C VAL A 18 -16.28 -15.95 -4.59
N ALA A 19 -17.37 -15.21 -4.79
CA ALA A 19 -18.36 -14.90 -3.76
C ALA A 19 -19.27 -16.09 -3.38
N ALA A 20 -19.56 -17.02 -4.31
CA ALA A 20 -20.57 -18.06 -4.11
C ALA A 20 -20.05 -19.37 -3.48
N GLY A 21 -18.73 -19.57 -3.36
CA GLY A 21 -18.15 -20.75 -2.69
C GLY A 21 -18.54 -22.12 -3.26
N SER A 22 -19.29 -22.19 -4.36
CA SER A 22 -20.00 -23.41 -4.78
C SER A 22 -20.23 -23.47 -6.29
N THR A 23 -19.19 -23.76 -7.07
CA THR A 23 -19.39 -24.48 -8.34
C THR A 23 -18.16 -25.33 -8.66
N SER A 24 -18.40 -26.62 -8.83
CA SER A 24 -17.45 -27.67 -9.26
C SER A 24 -17.18 -27.67 -10.76
N MET A 25 -17.61 -26.62 -11.48
CA MET A 25 -17.53 -26.56 -12.93
C MET A 25 -16.29 -25.75 -13.33
N SER A 26 -15.34 -26.42 -13.99
CA SER A 26 -14.13 -25.80 -14.52
C SER A 26 -14.49 -24.90 -15.69
N MET A 27 -14.62 -23.60 -15.43
CA MET A 27 -14.77 -22.60 -16.49
C MET A 27 -13.39 -22.17 -16.98
N CYS A 28 -13.19 -22.19 -18.30
CA CYS A 28 -11.98 -21.75 -18.97
C CYS A 28 -12.35 -20.75 -20.06
N GLN A 29 -11.64 -19.62 -20.11
CA GLN A 29 -11.80 -18.61 -21.16
C GLN A 29 -10.42 -18.20 -21.65
N CYS A 30 -10.21 -18.25 -22.96
CA CYS A 30 -8.94 -17.86 -23.57
C CYS A 30 -9.13 -16.73 -24.58
N SER A 31 -8.14 -15.86 -24.67
CA SER A 31 -8.05 -14.79 -25.66
C SER A 31 -7.35 -15.26 -26.94
N LEU A 32 -7.53 -14.52 -28.04
CA LEU A 32 -6.76 -14.73 -29.27
C LEU A 32 -5.26 -14.40 -29.13
N THR A 33 -4.85 -13.83 -28.00
CA THR A 33 -3.46 -13.47 -27.68
C THR A 33 -2.78 -14.53 -26.82
N HIS A 34 -3.24 -15.78 -26.87
CA HIS A 34 -2.60 -16.91 -26.18
C HIS A 34 -2.67 -16.86 -24.63
N SER A 35 -3.51 -15.97 -24.08
CA SER A 35 -3.74 -15.85 -22.63
C SER A 35 -5.05 -16.55 -22.23
N CYS A 36 -5.02 -17.30 -21.14
CA CYS A 36 -6.16 -18.06 -20.64
C CYS A 36 -6.41 -17.81 -19.16
N VAL A 37 -7.68 -17.72 -18.78
CA VAL A 37 -8.14 -17.67 -17.40
C VAL A 37 -8.96 -18.92 -17.10
N ILE A 38 -8.59 -19.63 -16.04
CA ILE A 38 -9.29 -20.79 -15.52
C ILE A 38 -9.81 -20.48 -14.13
N GLY A 39 -11.14 -20.60 -13.95
CA GLY A 39 -11.78 -20.27 -12.68
C GLY A 39 -11.53 -21.30 -11.58
N ASN A 40 -11.56 -22.59 -11.93
CA ASN A 40 -11.46 -23.68 -10.97
C ASN A 40 -10.90 -24.94 -11.64
N VAL A 41 -9.79 -25.49 -11.14
CA VAL A 41 -9.12 -26.64 -11.76
C VAL A 41 -8.42 -27.55 -10.73
N ASN A 42 -8.28 -28.82 -11.07
CA ASN A 42 -7.43 -29.78 -10.37
C ASN A 42 -6.31 -30.34 -11.27
N GLY A 43 -5.33 -31.05 -10.70
CA GLY A 43 -4.17 -31.51 -11.45
C GLY A 43 -4.48 -32.52 -12.56
N VAL A 44 -5.54 -33.32 -12.40
CA VAL A 44 -6.00 -34.26 -13.43
C VAL A 44 -6.52 -33.51 -14.65
N GLN A 45 -7.32 -32.47 -14.43
CA GLN A 45 -7.84 -31.64 -15.52
C GLN A 45 -6.73 -30.90 -16.24
N LEU A 46 -5.72 -30.39 -15.52
CA LEU A 46 -4.55 -29.74 -16.11
C LEU A 46 -3.75 -30.68 -17.02
N SER A 47 -3.58 -31.95 -16.61
CA SER A 47 -2.70 -32.91 -17.29
C SER A 47 -3.36 -33.72 -18.41
N THR A 48 -4.68 -33.94 -18.38
CA THR A 48 -5.39 -34.86 -19.30
C THR A 48 -6.08 -34.16 -20.48
N ASN A 49 -5.87 -32.86 -20.67
CA ASN A 49 -6.62 -32.03 -21.63
C ASN A 49 -8.15 -32.10 -21.44
N ALA A 50 -8.64 -32.55 -20.29
CA ALA A 50 -10.08 -32.64 -20.00
C ALA A 50 -10.75 -31.27 -19.76
N MET A 51 -9.99 -30.18 -19.87
CA MET A 51 -10.49 -28.82 -19.81
C MET A 51 -11.16 -28.43 -21.12
N GLN A 52 -12.44 -28.05 -21.06
CA GLN A 52 -13.15 -27.44 -22.18
C GLN A 52 -12.70 -25.98 -22.36
N CYS A 53 -11.47 -25.77 -22.82
CA CYS A 53 -10.97 -24.47 -23.26
C CYS A 53 -11.22 -24.31 -24.76
N SER A 54 -11.59 -23.10 -25.20
CA SER A 54 -11.98 -22.80 -26.59
C SER A 54 -10.81 -22.72 -27.59
N LEU A 55 -9.56 -22.90 -27.15
CA LEU A 55 -8.35 -22.80 -27.97
C LEU A 55 -7.49 -24.06 -27.85
N ASN A 56 -6.59 -24.24 -28.83
CA ASN A 56 -5.57 -25.27 -28.79
C ASN A 56 -4.60 -25.03 -27.62
N GLN A 57 -4.46 -26.00 -26.72
CA GLN A 57 -3.78 -25.82 -25.43
C GLN A 57 -2.26 -25.65 -25.57
N THR A 58 -1.67 -26.11 -26.68
CA THR A 58 -0.22 -25.95 -26.96
C THR A 58 0.19 -24.51 -27.20
N ASP A 59 -0.76 -23.67 -27.59
CA ASP A 59 -0.47 -22.29 -28.00
C ASP A 59 -0.62 -21.30 -26.84
N ILE A 60 -0.85 -21.76 -25.61
CA ILE A 60 -1.06 -20.87 -24.46
C ILE A 60 0.29 -20.41 -23.91
N SER A 61 0.51 -19.10 -23.88
CA SER A 61 1.68 -18.44 -23.30
C SER A 61 1.44 -17.98 -21.86
N ASP A 62 0.22 -17.55 -21.54
CA ASP A 62 -0.10 -16.95 -20.25
C ASP A 62 -1.30 -17.65 -19.63
N LEU A 63 -1.14 -18.14 -18.41
CA LEU A 63 -2.17 -18.91 -17.72
C LEU A 63 -2.44 -18.35 -16.34
N LEU A 64 -3.68 -17.88 -16.14
CA LEU A 64 -4.21 -17.47 -14.85
C LEU A 64 -5.16 -18.55 -14.31
N ILE A 65 -4.83 -19.12 -13.15
CA ILE A 65 -5.66 -20.06 -12.41
C ILE A 65 -6.17 -19.36 -11.15
N VAL A 66 -7.47 -19.04 -11.12
CA VAL A 66 -8.07 -18.38 -9.97
C VAL A 66 -8.18 -19.32 -8.78
N ARG A 67 -8.53 -20.60 -9.01
CA ARG A 67 -8.59 -21.61 -7.94
C ARG A 67 -7.98 -22.95 -8.36
N TYR A 68 -6.97 -23.40 -7.61
CA TYR A 68 -6.39 -24.73 -7.71
C TYR A 68 -6.80 -25.60 -6.52
N ASN A 69 -7.47 -26.72 -6.79
CA ASN A 69 -8.12 -27.53 -5.74
C ASN A 69 -7.21 -28.57 -5.09
N ASP A 70 -6.18 -29.05 -5.79
CA ASP A 70 -5.34 -30.11 -5.25
C ASP A 70 -4.35 -29.54 -4.22
N THR A 71 -4.00 -30.37 -3.25
CA THR A 71 -2.99 -30.02 -2.25
C THR A 71 -1.56 -30.16 -2.78
N VAL A 72 -1.38 -30.85 -3.90
CA VAL A 72 -0.08 -31.14 -4.48
C VAL A 72 -0.07 -30.73 -5.94
N LEU A 73 0.91 -29.92 -6.33
CA LEU A 73 1.25 -29.68 -7.72
C LEU A 73 2.27 -30.73 -8.14
N ARG A 74 1.82 -31.70 -8.94
CA ARG A 74 2.61 -32.88 -9.32
C ARG A 74 3.66 -32.55 -10.37
N ALA A 75 4.64 -33.44 -10.52
CA ALA A 75 5.59 -33.40 -11.62
C ALA A 75 4.89 -33.31 -12.98
N ASP A 76 5.47 -32.55 -13.91
CA ASP A 76 4.96 -32.34 -15.27
C ASP A 76 3.51 -31.81 -15.35
N ALA A 77 2.99 -31.16 -14.31
CA ALA A 77 1.60 -30.68 -14.23
C ALA A 77 1.18 -29.79 -15.41
N PHE A 78 2.13 -29.09 -16.03
CA PHE A 78 1.92 -28.20 -17.17
C PHE A 78 2.42 -28.77 -18.50
N GLY A 79 2.65 -30.07 -18.60
CA GLY A 79 3.10 -30.74 -19.82
C GLY A 79 2.36 -30.36 -21.11
N PRO A 80 1.02 -30.16 -21.10
CA PRO A 80 0.29 -29.71 -22.28
C PRO A 80 0.59 -28.28 -22.75
N PHE A 81 1.09 -27.40 -21.87
CA PHE A 81 1.29 -25.97 -22.12
C PHE A 81 2.75 -25.65 -22.45
N VAL A 82 3.31 -26.28 -23.49
CA VAL A 82 4.76 -26.22 -23.80
C VAL A 82 5.31 -24.81 -24.08
N ASN A 83 4.45 -23.87 -24.49
CA ASN A 83 4.82 -22.48 -24.78
C ASN A 83 4.58 -21.53 -23.60
N LEU A 84 4.29 -22.05 -22.42
CA LEU A 84 3.96 -21.24 -21.25
C LEU A 84 5.17 -20.38 -20.83
N THR A 85 4.91 -19.08 -20.70
CA THR A 85 5.85 -18.05 -20.25
C THR A 85 5.41 -17.42 -18.94
N MET A 86 4.11 -17.33 -18.66
CA MET A 86 3.58 -16.77 -17.43
C MET A 86 2.52 -17.67 -16.79
N LEU A 87 2.63 -17.86 -15.48
CA LEU A 87 1.69 -18.64 -14.69
C LEU A 87 1.35 -17.88 -13.42
N GLU A 88 0.06 -17.68 -13.20
CA GLU A 88 -0.45 -17.10 -11.97
C GLU A 88 -1.49 -18.04 -11.35
N ILE A 89 -1.30 -18.40 -10.07
CA ILE A 89 -2.21 -19.26 -9.30
C ILE A 89 -2.55 -18.51 -8.00
N PHE A 90 -3.82 -18.17 -7.79
CA PHE A 90 -4.22 -17.30 -6.68
C PHE A 90 -4.81 -18.04 -5.49
N HIS A 91 -5.94 -18.71 -5.60
CA HIS A 91 -6.56 -19.33 -4.44
C HIS A 91 -6.45 -20.85 -4.51
N GLY A 92 -6.40 -21.49 -3.35
CA GLY A 92 -6.41 -22.94 -3.32
C GLY A 92 -6.05 -23.53 -1.98
N SER A 93 -5.73 -24.82 -2.01
CA SER A 93 -5.19 -25.55 -0.86
C SER A 93 -3.85 -26.19 -1.20
N MET A 94 -3.14 -25.68 -2.21
CA MET A 94 -1.82 -26.19 -2.60
C MET A 94 -0.85 -26.04 -1.43
N ALA A 95 -0.32 -27.16 -0.95
CA ALA A 95 0.59 -27.25 0.17
C ALA A 95 2.02 -27.65 -0.24
N VAL A 96 2.15 -28.35 -1.37
CA VAL A 96 3.43 -28.86 -1.88
C VAL A 96 3.52 -28.67 -3.39
N ILE A 97 4.67 -28.19 -3.85
CA ILE A 97 5.09 -28.23 -5.26
C ILE A 97 6.14 -29.33 -5.36
N VAL A 98 5.85 -30.39 -6.11
CA VAL A 98 6.78 -31.50 -6.28
C VAL A 98 7.92 -31.05 -7.20
N PRO A 99 9.20 -31.33 -6.88
CA PRO A 99 10.31 -31.10 -7.80
C PRO A 99 10.03 -31.70 -9.18
N GLY A 100 10.23 -30.89 -10.22
CA GLY A 100 9.89 -31.26 -11.60
C GLY A 100 8.45 -30.90 -12.04
N ALA A 101 7.65 -30.23 -11.21
CA ALA A 101 6.33 -29.70 -11.61
C ALA A 101 6.39 -28.84 -12.88
N PHE A 102 7.50 -28.13 -13.09
CA PHE A 102 7.73 -27.22 -14.20
C PHE A 102 8.69 -27.77 -15.27
N ALA A 103 9.07 -29.04 -15.23
CA ALA A 103 10.12 -29.60 -16.08
C ALA A 103 9.80 -29.55 -17.59
N LYS A 104 8.52 -29.43 -17.97
CA LYS A 104 8.06 -29.33 -19.37
C LYS A 104 7.84 -27.90 -19.87
N VAL A 105 8.07 -26.89 -19.03
CA VAL A 105 7.87 -25.47 -19.35
C VAL A 105 9.16 -24.67 -19.06
N PRO A 106 10.27 -24.95 -19.77
CA PRO A 106 11.57 -24.33 -19.47
C PRO A 106 11.64 -22.83 -19.78
N ASN A 107 10.73 -22.31 -20.62
CA ASN A 107 10.73 -20.92 -21.07
C ASN A 107 9.94 -19.97 -20.15
N MET A 108 9.60 -20.41 -18.93
CA MET A 108 8.87 -19.60 -17.96
C MET A 108 9.65 -18.36 -17.57
N LEU A 109 8.99 -17.20 -17.64
CA LEU A 109 9.51 -15.90 -17.25
C LEU A 109 8.91 -15.42 -15.91
N LYS A 110 7.64 -15.74 -15.65
CA LYS A 110 6.89 -15.29 -14.47
C LYS A 110 6.12 -16.44 -13.83
N ILE A 111 6.35 -16.68 -12.53
CA ILE A 111 5.53 -17.57 -11.70
C ILE A 111 5.03 -16.78 -10.50
N VAL A 112 3.72 -16.74 -10.33
CA VAL A 112 3.04 -16.20 -9.15
C VAL A 112 2.16 -17.29 -8.57
N ILE A 113 2.43 -17.72 -7.35
CA ILE A 113 1.60 -18.66 -6.61
C ILE A 113 1.31 -18.04 -5.26
N GLN A 114 0.21 -17.31 -5.17
CA GLN A 114 -0.17 -16.60 -3.96
C GLN A 114 -1.36 -17.27 -3.27
N HIS A 115 -1.79 -16.77 -2.10
CA HIS A 115 -2.99 -17.18 -1.34
C HIS A 115 -3.32 -18.70 -1.30
N ASN A 116 -2.28 -19.53 -1.27
CA ASN A 116 -2.35 -20.98 -1.12
C ASN A 116 -1.88 -21.37 0.30
N LYS A 117 -1.41 -22.61 0.49
CA LYS A 117 -1.02 -23.16 1.79
C LYS A 117 0.38 -23.79 1.74
N LEU A 118 1.26 -23.31 0.85
CA LEU A 118 2.60 -23.86 0.71
C LEU A 118 3.34 -23.77 2.05
N VAL A 119 3.95 -24.85 2.50
CA VAL A 119 4.64 -24.92 3.81
C VAL A 119 6.16 -24.90 3.67
N ILE A 120 6.68 -25.48 2.59
CA ILE A 120 8.11 -25.58 2.32
C ILE A 120 8.37 -25.44 0.81
N VAL A 121 9.52 -24.87 0.46
CA VAL A 121 10.10 -24.98 -0.90
C VAL A 121 11.30 -25.90 -0.82
N GLU A 122 11.18 -27.08 -1.42
CA GLU A 122 12.22 -28.12 -1.40
C GLU A 122 13.32 -27.82 -2.43
N ASP A 123 14.47 -28.47 -2.27
CA ASP A 123 15.57 -28.38 -3.23
C ASP A 123 15.11 -28.71 -4.66
N ASN A 124 15.60 -27.95 -5.63
CA ASN A 124 15.32 -28.16 -7.05
C ASN A 124 13.83 -28.06 -7.44
N THR A 125 12.97 -27.46 -6.61
CA THR A 125 11.54 -27.25 -6.93
C THR A 125 11.35 -26.54 -8.28
N PHE A 126 12.20 -25.55 -8.57
CA PHE A 126 12.18 -24.76 -9.80
C PHE A 126 13.35 -25.06 -10.75
N ALA A 127 13.97 -26.24 -10.63
CA ALA A 127 15.12 -26.59 -11.45
C ALA A 127 14.80 -26.59 -12.95
N GLY A 128 15.72 -26.05 -13.75
CA GLY A 128 15.59 -25.94 -15.20
C GLY A 128 14.86 -24.69 -15.68
N LEU A 129 14.34 -23.85 -14.78
CA LEU A 129 13.74 -22.56 -15.12
C LEU A 129 14.80 -21.45 -15.21
N ASP A 130 15.82 -21.68 -16.05
CA ASP A 130 16.95 -20.76 -16.25
C ASP A 130 16.49 -19.36 -16.71
N GLU A 131 15.34 -19.28 -17.38
CA GLU A 131 14.75 -18.03 -17.88
C GLU A 131 13.79 -17.34 -16.90
N LEU A 132 13.55 -17.89 -15.71
CA LEU A 132 12.64 -17.27 -14.77
C LEU A 132 13.19 -15.92 -14.30
N ARG A 133 12.35 -14.88 -14.38
CA ARG A 133 12.69 -13.50 -14.02
C ARG A 133 11.95 -13.05 -12.75
N LEU A 134 10.71 -13.50 -12.56
CA LEU A 134 9.88 -13.19 -11.39
C LEU A 134 9.33 -14.46 -10.75
N LEU A 135 9.59 -14.62 -9.46
CA LEU A 135 8.98 -15.64 -8.60
C LEU A 135 8.28 -14.96 -7.42
N SER A 136 6.96 -15.10 -7.34
CA SER A 136 6.18 -14.69 -6.17
C SER A 136 5.51 -15.90 -5.53
N LEU A 137 5.77 -16.09 -4.24
CA LEU A 137 5.13 -17.06 -3.36
C LEU A 137 4.44 -16.36 -2.18
N ALA A 138 3.96 -15.13 -2.41
CA ALA A 138 3.35 -14.29 -1.37
C ALA A 138 2.09 -14.92 -0.75
N PHE A 139 1.80 -14.60 0.51
CA PHE A 139 0.58 -15.01 1.22
C PHE A 139 0.34 -16.53 1.21
N ASN A 140 1.41 -17.31 1.36
CA ASN A 140 1.35 -18.74 1.65
C ASN A 140 1.57 -18.98 3.14
N ASN A 141 2.02 -20.17 3.52
CA ASN A 141 2.27 -20.54 4.91
C ASN A 141 3.70 -21.10 5.06
N LEU A 142 4.64 -20.57 4.27
CA LEU A 142 6.02 -21.08 4.20
C LEU A 142 6.69 -20.88 5.55
N THR A 143 7.19 -21.96 6.14
CA THR A 143 7.95 -21.93 7.40
C THR A 143 9.44 -22.13 7.18
N SER A 144 9.82 -22.75 6.06
CA SER A 144 11.22 -22.94 5.67
C SER A 144 11.40 -22.99 4.14
N ILE A 145 12.62 -22.66 3.70
CA ILE A 145 13.09 -22.77 2.32
C ILE A 145 14.39 -23.57 2.35
N SER A 146 14.48 -24.63 1.56
CA SER A 146 15.69 -25.46 1.49
C SER A 146 16.86 -24.72 0.82
N ALA A 147 18.09 -25.12 1.13
CA ALA A 147 19.30 -24.42 0.68
C ALA A 147 19.45 -24.36 -0.85
N GLY A 148 18.99 -25.39 -1.56
CA GLY A 148 18.99 -25.48 -3.02
C GLY A 148 17.62 -25.21 -3.66
N ALA A 149 16.69 -24.56 -2.94
CA ALA A 149 15.33 -24.30 -3.43
C ALA A 149 15.32 -23.49 -4.75
N PHE A 150 16.26 -22.55 -4.89
CA PHE A 150 16.39 -21.67 -6.06
C PHE A 150 17.47 -22.14 -7.06
N ALA A 151 17.93 -23.38 -6.94
CA ALA A 151 18.86 -23.95 -7.91
C ALA A 151 18.27 -23.93 -9.33
N GLY A 152 19.02 -23.39 -10.28
CA GLY A 152 18.59 -23.22 -11.68
C GLY A 152 17.92 -21.88 -12.00
N LEU A 153 17.68 -21.01 -11.02
CA LEU A 153 17.04 -19.70 -11.26
C LEU A 153 18.05 -18.59 -11.65
N LYS A 154 18.91 -18.86 -12.64
CA LYS A 154 20.09 -18.04 -12.97
C LYS A 154 19.78 -16.59 -13.37
N ASN A 155 18.58 -16.34 -13.90
CA ASN A 155 18.15 -15.02 -14.36
C ASN A 155 17.09 -14.37 -13.46
N LEU A 156 16.83 -14.94 -12.28
CA LEU A 156 15.81 -14.40 -11.37
C LEU A 156 16.19 -12.97 -10.95
N SER A 157 15.25 -12.04 -11.16
CA SER A 157 15.43 -10.61 -10.92
C SER A 157 14.53 -10.13 -9.77
N TYR A 158 13.34 -10.74 -9.61
CA TYR A 158 12.35 -10.40 -8.60
C TYR A 158 11.96 -11.64 -7.79
N LEU A 159 12.10 -11.56 -6.48
CA LEU A 159 11.65 -12.58 -5.53
C LEU A 159 10.72 -11.95 -4.50
N VAL A 160 9.48 -12.46 -4.41
CA VAL A 160 8.47 -12.00 -3.47
C VAL A 160 8.03 -13.15 -2.58
N LEU A 161 8.26 -13.01 -1.27
CA LEU A 161 7.94 -13.97 -0.20
C LEU A 161 7.08 -13.34 0.90
N THR A 162 6.42 -12.21 0.60
CA THR A 162 5.57 -11.45 1.52
C THR A 162 4.54 -12.32 2.22
N GLY A 163 4.27 -12.08 3.51
CA GLY A 163 3.14 -12.68 4.20
C GLY A 163 3.25 -14.21 4.33
N ASN A 164 4.43 -14.68 4.71
CA ASN A 164 4.69 -16.09 5.07
C ASN A 164 5.07 -16.18 6.55
N SER A 165 5.50 -17.35 7.02
CA SER A 165 5.94 -17.59 8.41
C SER A 165 7.40 -18.03 8.45
N LEU A 166 8.25 -17.45 7.59
CA LEU A 166 9.67 -17.80 7.53
C LEU A 166 10.36 -17.33 8.81
N THR A 167 11.00 -18.26 9.51
CA THR A 167 11.74 -17.96 10.75
C THR A 167 13.24 -17.84 10.51
N HIS A 168 13.74 -18.50 9.46
CA HIS A 168 15.16 -18.62 9.14
C HIS A 168 15.38 -18.76 7.63
N LEU A 169 16.55 -18.34 7.15
CA LEU A 169 17.00 -18.55 5.77
C LEU A 169 18.34 -19.30 5.76
N PRO A 170 18.55 -20.26 4.86
CA PRO A 170 19.85 -20.91 4.71
C PRO A 170 20.88 -19.94 4.09
N ALA A 171 22.14 -20.02 4.55
CA ALA A 171 23.22 -19.14 4.08
C ALA A 171 23.43 -19.11 2.55
N PRO A 172 23.44 -20.26 1.83
CA PRO A 172 23.69 -20.26 0.39
C PRO A 172 22.45 -19.96 -0.47
N LEU A 173 21.33 -19.53 0.12
CA LEU A 173 20.03 -19.44 -0.56
C LEU A 173 20.08 -18.67 -1.90
N PHE A 174 20.86 -17.59 -1.93
CA PHE A 174 20.94 -16.68 -3.08
C PHE A 174 22.17 -16.91 -3.97
N GLU A 175 23.03 -17.89 -3.67
CA GLU A 175 24.17 -18.24 -4.54
C GLU A 175 23.75 -18.57 -5.99
N PRO A 176 22.64 -19.30 -6.23
CA PRO A 176 22.20 -19.61 -7.60
C PRO A 176 21.55 -18.45 -8.35
N THR A 177 21.26 -17.33 -7.68
CA THR A 177 20.44 -16.21 -8.18
C THR A 177 21.21 -14.87 -8.16
N PRO A 178 22.38 -14.76 -8.81
CA PRO A 178 23.25 -13.57 -8.69
C PRO A 178 22.67 -12.30 -9.34
N LYS A 179 21.59 -12.42 -10.13
CA LYS A 179 20.93 -11.31 -10.84
C LYS A 179 19.73 -10.72 -10.11
N LEU A 180 19.47 -11.13 -8.85
CA LEU A 180 18.37 -10.55 -8.07
C LEU A 180 18.56 -9.04 -7.91
N MET A 181 17.52 -8.30 -8.28
CA MET A 181 17.43 -6.84 -8.17
C MET A 181 16.48 -6.43 -7.05
N THR A 182 15.40 -7.19 -6.86
CA THR A 182 14.38 -6.93 -5.84
C THR A 182 14.09 -8.18 -5.04
N ILE A 183 14.21 -8.07 -3.72
CA ILE A 183 13.83 -9.11 -2.77
C ILE A 183 12.85 -8.52 -1.77
N VAL A 184 11.65 -9.09 -1.71
CA VAL A 184 10.58 -8.68 -0.80
C VAL A 184 10.25 -9.84 0.13
N MET A 185 10.54 -9.69 1.41
CA MET A 185 10.35 -10.70 2.46
C MET A 185 9.62 -10.13 3.68
N ASN A 186 8.83 -9.08 3.47
CA ASN A 186 8.06 -8.45 4.54
C ASN A 186 6.94 -9.36 5.09
N HIS A 187 6.47 -9.07 6.29
CA HIS A 187 5.47 -9.89 6.99
C HIS A 187 5.90 -11.36 7.07
N ASN A 188 7.04 -11.59 7.70
CA ASN A 188 7.56 -12.91 8.06
C ASN A 188 7.97 -12.91 9.53
N GLU A 189 8.62 -13.97 10.00
CA GLU A 189 9.01 -14.17 11.39
C GLU A 189 10.55 -14.26 11.53
N LEU A 190 11.29 -13.60 10.63
CA LEU A 190 12.75 -13.68 10.58
C LEU A 190 13.36 -12.98 11.80
N ALA A 191 14.06 -13.74 12.65
CA ALA A 191 14.75 -13.20 13.82
C ALA A 191 16.21 -12.80 13.54
N TYR A 192 16.86 -13.47 12.59
CA TYR A 192 18.23 -13.18 12.17
C TYR A 192 18.46 -13.57 10.70
N LEU A 193 19.50 -13.00 10.11
CA LEU A 193 19.95 -13.29 8.75
C LEU A 193 21.39 -13.81 8.78
N PRO A 194 21.72 -14.90 8.06
CA PRO A 194 23.11 -15.35 7.93
C PRO A 194 24.00 -14.27 7.33
N ALA A 195 25.22 -14.13 7.87
CA ALA A 195 26.17 -13.11 7.42
C ALA A 195 26.49 -13.13 5.91
N PRO A 196 26.69 -14.29 5.24
CA PRO A 196 27.02 -14.31 3.81
C PRO A 196 25.79 -14.27 2.90
N LEU A 197 24.57 -14.15 3.45
CA LEU A 197 23.32 -14.35 2.69
C LEU A 197 23.25 -13.49 1.42
N PHE A 198 23.68 -12.22 1.50
CA PHE A 198 23.60 -11.27 0.41
C PHE A 198 24.91 -11.08 -0.37
N ASP A 199 25.99 -11.76 0.00
CA ASP A 199 27.31 -11.62 -0.66
C ASP A 199 27.28 -11.89 -2.18
N PRO A 200 26.48 -12.85 -2.70
CA PRO A 200 26.38 -13.08 -4.15
C PRO A 200 25.66 -11.98 -4.94
N LEU A 201 24.95 -11.07 -4.27
CA LEU A 201 23.98 -10.16 -4.90
C LEU A 201 24.62 -8.83 -5.33
N SER A 202 25.22 -8.82 -6.51
CA SER A 202 25.90 -7.63 -7.05
C SER A 202 24.97 -6.57 -7.67
N TYR A 203 23.71 -6.93 -7.95
CA TYR A 203 22.74 -6.08 -8.67
C TYR A 203 21.51 -5.73 -7.84
N ILE A 204 21.49 -6.09 -6.56
CA ILE A 204 20.34 -5.78 -5.70
C ILE A 204 20.16 -4.26 -5.63
N SER A 205 18.92 -3.81 -5.76
CA SER A 205 18.56 -2.39 -5.66
C SER A 205 17.49 -2.18 -4.60
N ARG A 206 16.59 -3.15 -4.40
CA ARG A 206 15.48 -3.07 -3.45
C ARG A 206 15.46 -4.28 -2.53
N LEU A 207 15.46 -4.02 -1.22
CA LEU A 207 15.32 -5.04 -0.19
C LEU A 207 14.26 -4.62 0.82
N ASP A 208 13.24 -5.45 0.97
CA ASP A 208 12.20 -5.28 1.98
C ASP A 208 12.19 -6.42 2.99
N LEU A 209 12.48 -6.06 4.24
CA LEU A 209 12.52 -6.92 5.42
C LEU A 209 11.56 -6.41 6.50
N SER A 210 10.62 -5.53 6.14
CA SER A 210 9.68 -4.94 7.09
C SER A 210 8.78 -5.98 7.76
N TYR A 211 8.23 -5.68 8.93
CA TYR A 211 7.33 -6.58 9.66
C TYR A 211 7.95 -7.99 9.85
N ASN A 212 9.13 -8.01 10.47
CA ASN A 212 9.85 -9.22 10.88
C ASN A 212 10.24 -9.09 12.36
N GLN A 213 11.14 -9.95 12.85
CA GLN A 213 11.57 -9.98 14.25
C GLN A 213 13.09 -9.72 14.37
N LEU A 214 13.67 -9.01 13.41
CA LEU A 214 15.11 -8.81 13.33
C LEU A 214 15.59 -7.97 14.52
N GLN A 215 16.58 -8.48 15.24
CA GLN A 215 17.22 -7.76 16.35
C GLN A 215 18.48 -7.00 15.91
N THR A 216 19.11 -7.45 14.83
CA THR A 216 20.32 -6.83 14.27
C THR A 216 20.27 -6.87 12.75
N PHE A 217 20.88 -5.88 12.11
CA PHE A 217 21.07 -5.83 10.66
C PHE A 217 22.48 -5.29 10.35
N LYS A 218 23.43 -6.20 10.09
CA LYS A 218 24.86 -5.87 9.92
C LYS A 218 25.38 -6.27 8.55
N PHE A 219 24.99 -5.52 7.52
CA PHE A 219 25.42 -5.75 6.13
C PHE A 219 26.04 -4.48 5.52
N PRO A 220 27.26 -4.10 5.97
CA PRO A 220 27.90 -2.84 5.55
C PRO A 220 28.28 -2.82 4.06
N LYS A 221 28.44 -3.99 3.43
CA LYS A 221 28.76 -4.15 2.01
C LYS A 221 27.52 -4.23 1.10
N LEU A 222 26.32 -4.28 1.68
CA LEU A 222 25.09 -4.40 0.92
C LEU A 222 24.85 -3.13 0.11
N ASN A 223 24.89 -3.28 -1.21
CA ASN A 223 24.72 -2.18 -2.16
C ASN A 223 23.25 -2.12 -2.61
N VAL A 224 22.36 -1.61 -1.77
CA VAL A 224 20.93 -1.42 -2.10
C VAL A 224 20.61 0.06 -2.20
N THR A 225 19.70 0.42 -3.11
CA THR A 225 19.19 1.80 -3.26
C THR A 225 18.07 2.07 -2.26
N LEU A 226 17.13 1.11 -2.13
CA LEU A 226 15.97 1.18 -1.27
C LEU A 226 16.03 0.03 -0.25
N LEU A 227 16.07 0.38 1.03
CA LEU A 227 16.05 -0.57 2.14
C LEU A 227 14.89 -0.26 3.07
N THR A 228 14.07 -1.28 3.37
CA THR A 228 12.99 -1.18 4.36
C THR A 228 13.17 -2.25 5.43
N VAL A 229 13.31 -1.81 6.67
CA VAL A 229 13.48 -2.63 7.87
C VAL A 229 12.52 -2.18 8.99
N GLN A 230 11.48 -1.41 8.64
CA GLN A 230 10.45 -0.95 9.58
C GLN A 230 9.74 -2.12 10.28
N ASN A 231 9.16 -1.90 11.46
CA ASN A 231 8.45 -2.92 12.23
C ASN A 231 9.31 -4.17 12.47
N ASN A 232 10.45 -3.97 13.13
CA ASN A 232 11.36 -5.03 13.59
C ASN A 232 11.71 -4.79 15.06
N SER A 233 12.82 -5.33 15.55
CA SER A 233 13.31 -5.13 16.92
C SER A 233 14.77 -4.69 16.94
N LEU A 234 15.18 -3.89 15.94
CA LEU A 234 16.55 -3.41 15.81
C LEU A 234 16.88 -2.42 16.92
N THR A 235 18.04 -2.60 17.56
CA THR A 235 18.54 -1.68 18.62
C THR A 235 19.66 -0.76 18.14
N GLU A 236 20.33 -1.17 17.08
CA GLU A 236 21.42 -0.45 16.42
C GLU A 236 21.19 -0.48 14.91
N LEU A 237 21.60 0.60 14.23
CA LEU A 237 21.52 0.70 12.78
C LEU A 237 22.83 1.28 12.23
N ALA A 238 23.46 0.52 11.32
CA ALA A 238 24.66 0.93 10.61
C ALA A 238 24.28 1.44 9.21
N LEU A 239 24.44 2.75 9.00
CA LEU A 239 24.12 3.47 7.78
C LEU A 239 25.28 3.36 6.80
N ASN A 240 25.10 2.56 5.75
CA ASN A 240 26.11 2.38 4.72
C ASN A 240 25.98 3.44 3.60
N ASP A 241 27.01 3.56 2.77
CA ASP A 241 27.10 4.60 1.74
C ASP A 241 26.33 4.31 0.43
N HIS A 242 25.67 3.17 0.31
CA HIS A 242 24.96 2.79 -0.90
C HIS A 242 23.46 3.08 -0.84
N VAL A 243 22.89 3.04 0.36
CA VAL A 243 21.46 3.30 0.57
C VAL A 243 21.12 4.75 0.25
N VAL A 244 20.07 4.94 -0.53
CA VAL A 244 19.52 6.25 -0.91
C VAL A 244 18.23 6.52 -0.11
N TYR A 245 17.39 5.50 0.03
CA TYR A 245 16.10 5.56 0.70
C TYR A 245 16.01 4.48 1.79
N LEU A 246 15.86 4.90 3.05
CA LEU A 246 15.81 3.99 4.21
C LEU A 246 14.56 4.22 5.05
N LYS A 247 13.76 3.15 5.21
CA LYS A 247 12.65 3.07 6.18
C LYS A 247 13.04 2.16 7.33
N ALA A 248 13.08 2.69 8.55
CA ALA A 248 13.44 1.96 9.76
C ALA A 248 12.53 2.35 10.95
N GLU A 249 11.30 2.79 10.66
CA GLU A 249 10.29 3.12 11.66
C GLU A 249 9.92 1.91 12.54
N HIS A 250 9.36 2.17 13.73
CA HIS A 250 8.82 1.14 14.61
C HIS A 250 9.85 0.05 14.94
N ASN A 251 10.98 0.50 15.51
CA ASN A 251 12.07 -0.35 15.98
C ASN A 251 12.47 0.09 17.40
N GLN A 252 13.64 -0.32 17.88
CA GLN A 252 14.17 0.05 19.19
C GLN A 252 15.53 0.75 19.05
N ILE A 253 15.76 1.42 17.92
CA ILE A 253 17.07 1.93 17.54
C ILE A 253 17.45 3.06 18.49
N SER A 254 18.57 2.90 19.19
CA SER A 254 19.15 3.92 20.06
C SER A 254 20.57 4.33 19.63
N SER A 255 21.22 3.50 18.80
CA SER A 255 22.57 3.74 18.29
C SER A 255 22.59 3.77 16.77
N LEU A 256 23.11 4.87 16.23
CA LEU A 256 23.31 5.10 14.80
C LEU A 256 24.81 5.14 14.53
N THR A 257 25.27 4.41 13.53
CA THR A 257 26.68 4.37 13.11
C THR A 257 26.80 4.41 11.59
N GLY A 258 28.02 4.57 11.08
CA GLY A 258 28.27 4.68 9.64
C GLY A 258 28.16 6.11 9.13
N THR A 259 28.30 6.26 7.81
CA THR A 259 28.46 7.56 7.14
C THR A 259 27.25 7.96 6.32
N GLY A 260 26.52 7.00 5.74
CA GLY A 260 25.27 7.26 5.02
C GLY A 260 25.38 8.29 3.89
N THR A 261 26.52 8.38 3.20
CA THR A 261 26.84 9.54 2.34
C THR A 261 25.90 9.76 1.15
N ASN A 262 25.18 8.73 0.71
CA ASN A 262 24.21 8.81 -0.39
C ASN A 262 22.74 8.86 0.07
N LEU A 263 22.46 8.83 1.37
CA LEU A 263 21.09 8.90 1.87
C LEU A 263 20.45 10.23 1.50
N THR A 264 19.28 10.17 0.86
CA THR A 264 18.42 11.33 0.58
C THR A 264 17.17 11.31 1.44
N THR A 265 16.71 10.13 1.85
CA THR A 265 15.52 9.95 2.69
C THR A 265 15.79 8.95 3.80
N LEU A 266 15.53 9.37 5.04
CA LEU A 266 15.72 8.57 6.25
C LEU A 266 14.51 8.70 7.17
N LEU A 267 13.77 7.62 7.32
CA LEU A 267 12.59 7.54 8.17
C LEU A 267 12.89 6.68 9.39
N LEU A 268 12.84 7.29 10.59
CA LEU A 268 13.26 6.70 11.86
C LEU A 268 12.19 6.89 12.96
N ASN A 269 10.93 7.05 12.57
CA ASN A 269 9.84 7.28 13.53
C ASN A 269 9.70 6.12 14.53
N ASP A 270 9.21 6.40 15.72
CA ASP A 270 8.95 5.40 16.78
C ASP A 270 10.17 4.49 17.02
N ASN A 271 11.21 5.11 17.57
CA ASN A 271 12.47 4.48 17.93
C ASN A 271 12.96 5.02 19.28
N ALA A 272 14.16 4.65 19.70
CA ALA A 272 14.76 5.05 20.97
C ALA A 272 15.94 6.05 20.78
N ILE A 273 15.90 6.86 19.71
CA ILE A 273 16.99 7.77 19.37
C ILE A 273 16.99 8.96 20.33
N THR A 274 18.17 9.25 20.90
CA THR A 274 18.38 10.41 21.79
C THR A 274 19.39 11.42 21.24
N ASP A 275 20.21 11.01 20.27
CA ASP A 275 21.32 11.77 19.71
C ASP A 275 21.37 11.63 18.19
N VAL A 276 21.28 12.77 17.50
CA VAL A 276 21.29 12.87 16.04
C VAL A 276 22.67 13.22 15.49
N THR A 277 23.69 13.40 16.33
CA THR A 277 25.06 13.77 15.91
C THR A 277 25.61 12.87 14.79
N PRO A 278 25.40 11.53 14.80
CA PRO A 278 25.84 10.67 13.70
C PRO A 278 25.24 11.01 12.33
N LEU A 279 24.11 11.72 12.29
CA LEU A 279 23.40 12.09 11.06
C LEU A 279 23.92 13.39 10.44
N LEU A 280 24.57 14.27 11.22
CA LEU A 280 24.97 15.61 10.78
C LEU A 280 25.99 15.63 9.62
N GLY A 281 26.65 14.50 9.36
CA GLY A 281 27.56 14.33 8.21
C GLY A 281 26.86 14.04 6.88
N MET A 282 25.56 13.76 6.87
CA MET A 282 24.81 13.30 5.69
C MET A 282 24.38 14.48 4.81
N LYS A 283 25.31 14.97 3.99
CA LYS A 283 25.12 16.20 3.20
C LYS A 283 24.09 16.13 2.07
N LYS A 284 23.64 14.93 1.70
CA LYS A 284 22.60 14.72 0.68
C LYS A 284 21.21 14.49 1.26
N LEU A 285 21.06 14.49 2.59
CA LEU A 285 19.80 14.17 3.23
C LEU A 285 18.78 15.30 3.01
N THR A 286 17.68 14.96 2.34
CA THR A 286 16.60 15.89 1.97
C THR A 286 15.35 15.71 2.83
N LYS A 287 15.08 14.49 3.29
CA LYS A 287 13.94 14.14 4.15
C LYS A 287 14.41 13.34 5.35
N LEU A 288 14.13 13.87 6.55
CA LEU A 288 14.42 13.22 7.82
C LEU A 288 13.15 13.19 8.68
N SER A 289 12.78 11.99 9.13
CA SER A 289 11.65 11.79 10.03
C SER A 289 12.13 11.14 11.32
N LEU A 290 11.90 11.81 12.45
CA LEU A 290 12.32 11.39 13.79
C LEU A 290 11.15 11.45 14.78
N ASN A 291 9.91 11.34 14.30
CA ASN A 291 8.73 11.40 15.15
C ASN A 291 8.81 10.32 16.24
N ASP A 292 8.21 10.60 17.40
CA ASP A 292 8.10 9.63 18.50
C ASP A 292 9.46 9.07 18.94
N ASN A 293 10.51 9.90 18.95
CA ASN A 293 11.81 9.56 19.50
C ASN A 293 12.13 10.40 20.75
N PRO A 294 12.76 9.83 21.79
CA PRO A 294 13.13 10.54 23.01
C PRO A 294 14.38 11.42 22.81
N LEU A 295 14.32 12.38 21.89
CA LEU A 295 15.44 13.29 21.62
C LEU A 295 15.82 14.08 22.87
N LYS A 296 17.11 14.43 22.99
CA LYS A 296 17.54 15.38 24.02
C LYS A 296 16.89 16.74 23.75
N PRO A 297 16.40 17.47 24.78
CA PRO A 297 15.84 18.80 24.59
C PRO A 297 16.78 19.78 23.88
N SER A 298 18.09 19.63 24.06
CA SER A 298 19.14 20.46 23.46
C SER A 298 19.59 19.99 22.07
N THR A 299 18.82 19.14 21.39
CA THR A 299 19.17 18.60 20.08
C THR A 299 19.18 19.71 19.03
N VAL A 300 20.19 19.71 18.15
CA VAL A 300 20.36 20.71 17.07
C VAL A 300 20.50 20.02 15.71
N PHE A 301 20.00 20.68 14.67
CA PHE A 301 19.96 20.19 13.29
C PHE A 301 20.82 21.03 12.33
N ASN A 302 21.71 21.88 12.86
CA ASN A 302 22.47 22.86 12.08
C ASN A 302 23.55 22.30 11.13
N GLY A 303 23.70 20.98 11.06
CA GLY A 303 24.67 20.28 10.21
C GLY A 303 24.14 19.83 8.84
N PHE A 304 22.82 19.94 8.59
CA PHE A 304 22.22 19.50 7.34
C PHE A 304 22.21 20.62 6.28
N ASP A 305 22.81 20.37 5.13
CA ASP A 305 22.98 21.39 4.08
C ASP A 305 21.86 21.37 3.01
N ALA A 306 21.13 20.26 2.90
CA ALA A 306 20.18 20.00 1.81
C ALA A 306 18.80 19.54 2.32
N LEU A 307 18.49 19.77 3.60
CA LEU A 307 17.27 19.24 4.22
C LEU A 307 16.06 20.09 3.83
N HIS A 308 15.09 19.47 3.17
CA HIS A 308 13.83 20.08 2.75
C HIS A 308 12.67 19.71 3.70
N GLN A 309 12.68 18.51 4.28
CA GLN A 309 11.61 18.02 5.15
C GLN A 309 12.17 17.47 6.46
N LEU A 310 11.64 17.98 7.59
CA LEU A 310 12.05 17.57 8.93
C LEU A 310 10.84 17.33 9.83
N MET A 311 10.66 16.07 10.24
CA MET A 311 9.57 15.65 11.14
C MET A 311 10.10 15.37 12.55
N LEU A 312 9.57 16.11 13.52
CA LEU A 312 9.96 16.07 14.93
C LEU A 312 8.73 16.01 15.86
N SER A 313 7.64 15.41 15.37
CA SER A 313 6.45 15.22 16.17
C SER A 313 6.73 14.38 17.42
N ASN A 314 6.21 14.80 18.57
CA ASN A 314 6.36 14.08 19.83
C ASN A 314 7.83 13.71 20.18
N THR A 315 8.74 14.69 20.10
CA THR A 315 10.16 14.48 20.40
C THR A 315 10.64 15.17 21.69
N SER A 316 9.76 15.91 22.37
CA SER A 316 10.08 16.72 23.55
C SER A 316 11.19 17.74 23.33
N ILE A 317 11.41 18.17 22.09
CA ILE A 317 12.47 19.11 21.72
C ILE A 317 12.20 20.51 22.29
N GLN A 318 13.26 21.19 22.76
CA GLN A 318 13.20 22.61 23.13
C GLN A 318 13.85 23.45 22.04
N ILE A 319 13.11 24.44 21.55
CA ILE A 319 13.55 25.28 20.44
C ILE A 319 14.40 26.43 21.00
N THR A 320 15.58 26.59 20.41
CA THR A 320 16.55 27.65 20.67
C THR A 320 17.09 28.18 19.35
N GLU A 321 17.78 29.34 19.35
CA GLU A 321 18.36 29.95 18.14
C GLU A 321 19.27 29.01 17.34
N GLN A 322 19.88 28.02 17.99
CA GLN A 322 20.80 27.08 17.35
C GLN A 322 20.11 25.81 16.83
N THR A 323 18.85 25.57 17.21
CA THR A 323 18.15 24.31 16.94
C THR A 323 18.00 24.06 15.44
N PHE A 324 17.59 25.09 14.71
CA PHE A 324 17.35 25.04 13.26
C PHE A 324 18.28 25.97 12.47
N ALA A 325 19.36 26.47 13.10
CA ALA A 325 20.29 27.36 12.44
C ALA A 325 20.82 26.74 11.14
N ASN A 326 20.96 27.56 10.09
CA ASN A 326 21.44 27.16 8.76
C ASN A 326 20.54 26.23 7.94
N LEU A 327 19.31 25.93 8.37
CA LEU A 327 18.36 25.13 7.59
C LEU A 327 17.57 25.99 6.57
N SER A 328 18.29 26.73 5.71
CA SER A 328 17.66 27.69 4.80
C SER A 328 16.75 27.08 3.75
N HIS A 329 17.00 25.83 3.37
CA HIS A 329 16.24 25.09 2.35
C HIS A 329 15.07 24.28 2.91
N LEU A 330 14.80 24.38 4.20
CA LEU A 330 13.74 23.61 4.83
C LEU A 330 12.37 24.16 4.39
N GLU A 331 11.60 23.33 3.70
CA GLU A 331 10.26 23.66 3.18
C GLU A 331 9.16 23.20 4.15
N LEU A 332 9.39 22.08 4.85
CA LEU A 332 8.38 21.44 5.69
C LEU A 332 8.98 21.08 7.06
N LEU A 333 8.38 21.64 8.12
CA LEU A 333 8.74 21.38 9.51
C LEU A 333 7.52 20.94 10.32
N ASP A 334 7.61 19.75 10.94
CA ASP A 334 6.60 19.27 11.90
C ASP A 334 7.14 19.27 13.33
N LEU A 335 6.45 20.01 14.19
CA LEU A 335 6.70 20.18 15.62
C LEU A 335 5.46 19.83 16.45
N SER A 336 4.53 19.06 15.90
CA SER A 336 3.33 18.64 16.60
C SER A 336 3.66 17.82 17.87
N TYR A 337 2.74 17.80 18.84
CA TYR A 337 2.88 17.00 20.07
C TYR A 337 4.14 17.25 20.91
N ASN A 338 4.81 18.41 20.80
CA ASN A 338 6.00 18.74 21.60
C ASN A 338 5.69 19.51 22.90
N GLY A 339 4.42 19.79 23.18
CA GLY A 339 3.99 20.53 24.36
C GLY A 339 4.41 22.01 24.37
N LEU A 340 4.65 22.60 23.21
CA LEU A 340 5.03 24.02 23.06
C LEU A 340 3.94 24.93 23.63
N THR A 341 4.32 25.93 24.42
CA THR A 341 3.38 26.91 25.04
C THR A 341 3.34 28.24 24.30
N GLU A 342 4.41 28.57 23.58
CA GLU A 342 4.56 29.79 22.81
C GLU A 342 5.27 29.49 21.49
N LEU A 343 5.08 30.39 20.52
CA LEU A 343 5.78 30.39 19.24
C LEU A 343 6.49 31.73 19.09
N ASP A 344 7.78 31.74 19.41
CA ASP A 344 8.71 32.83 19.07
C ASP A 344 9.22 32.58 17.64
N PHE A 345 8.73 33.38 16.69
CA PHE A 345 9.05 33.23 15.27
C PHE A 345 10.49 33.68 14.96
N HIS A 346 11.15 34.45 15.84
CA HIS A 346 12.56 34.80 15.67
C HIS A 346 13.47 33.57 15.71
N LEU A 347 13.09 32.53 16.46
CA LEU A 347 13.82 31.27 16.52
C LEU A 347 13.80 30.49 15.20
N PHE A 348 12.91 30.85 14.27
CA PHE A 348 12.77 30.25 12.94
C PHE A 348 13.29 31.16 11.82
N SER A 349 13.91 32.29 12.15
CA SER A 349 14.36 33.31 11.18
C SER A 349 15.35 32.81 10.12
N SER A 350 15.99 31.67 10.35
CA SER A 350 16.88 31.03 9.37
C SER A 350 16.14 30.16 8.33
N LEU A 351 14.87 29.83 8.56
CA LEU A 351 14.05 28.96 7.72
C LEU A 351 13.36 29.74 6.58
N ILE A 352 14.18 30.38 5.74
CA ILE A 352 13.69 31.33 4.73
C ILE A 352 12.79 30.70 3.66
N ASP A 353 13.01 29.42 3.32
CA ASP A 353 12.22 28.69 2.32
C ASP A 353 11.04 27.93 2.95
N LEU A 354 10.74 28.15 4.25
CA LEU A 354 9.70 27.38 4.93
C LEU A 354 8.31 27.69 4.38
N GLU A 355 7.66 26.65 3.89
CA GLU A 355 6.37 26.66 3.23
C GLU A 355 5.26 26.12 4.13
N ILE A 356 5.59 25.07 4.89
CA ILE A 356 4.67 24.30 5.72
C ILE A 356 5.23 24.18 7.14
N LEU A 357 4.47 24.70 8.11
CA LEU A 357 4.77 24.59 9.53
C LEU A 357 3.61 23.89 10.26
N ILE A 358 3.89 22.74 10.85
CA ILE A 358 2.92 21.96 11.61
C ILE A 358 3.24 22.10 13.11
N VAL A 359 2.33 22.71 13.85
CA VAL A 359 2.44 22.96 15.30
C VAL A 359 1.20 22.46 16.04
N ALA A 360 0.50 21.50 15.43
CA ALA A 360 -0.71 20.91 15.98
C ALA A 360 -0.45 20.16 17.30
N PHE A 361 -1.48 20.02 18.12
CA PHE A 361 -1.47 19.27 19.36
C PHE A 361 -0.37 19.69 20.34
N ASN A 362 -0.10 21.00 20.41
CA ASN A 362 0.74 21.62 21.42
C ASN A 362 -0.14 22.30 22.50
N LYS A 363 0.37 23.33 23.17
CA LYS A 363 -0.32 24.12 24.21
C LYS A 363 -0.18 25.62 23.93
N ILE A 364 -0.12 26.00 22.66
CA ILE A 364 0.14 27.38 22.24
C ILE A 364 -1.11 28.22 22.53
N GLU A 365 -0.92 29.31 23.28
CA GLU A 365 -2.03 30.18 23.68
C GLU A 365 -2.28 31.33 22.70
N THR A 366 -1.22 31.85 22.07
CA THR A 366 -1.30 32.98 21.15
C THR A 366 -0.34 32.85 19.96
N ILE A 367 -0.68 33.50 18.86
CA ILE A 367 0.12 33.59 17.63
C ILE A 367 0.32 35.05 17.27
N ASN A 368 1.59 35.48 17.16
CA ASN A 368 1.96 36.80 16.67
C ASN A 368 2.10 36.80 15.14
N PHE A 369 1.03 37.18 14.43
CA PHE A 369 1.03 37.17 12.96
C PHE A 369 1.94 38.22 12.30
N ILE A 370 2.31 39.28 13.02
CA ILE A 370 3.24 40.29 12.49
C ILE A 370 4.64 39.66 12.43
N GLU A 371 5.07 39.10 13.55
CA GLU A 371 6.35 38.43 13.70
C GLU A 371 6.46 37.19 12.80
N LEU A 372 5.38 36.41 12.67
CA LEU A 372 5.30 35.31 11.70
C LEU A 372 5.64 35.80 10.29
N ARG A 373 5.06 36.94 9.87
CA ARG A 373 5.25 37.45 8.51
C ARG A 373 6.61 38.10 8.28
N GLU A 374 7.20 38.67 9.33
CA GLU A 374 8.55 39.22 9.28
C GLU A 374 9.61 38.12 9.19
N ASN A 375 9.43 37.00 9.89
CA ASN A 375 10.43 35.92 9.95
C ASN A 375 10.18 34.78 8.94
N LEU A 376 8.93 34.52 8.54
CA LEU A 376 8.53 33.41 7.64
C LEU A 376 7.65 33.91 6.48
N PRO A 377 8.22 34.66 5.51
CA PRO A 377 7.46 35.29 4.43
C PRO A 377 6.85 34.28 3.44
N ASN A 378 7.49 33.12 3.23
CA ASN A 378 7.05 32.09 2.28
C ASN A 378 6.03 31.09 2.86
N LEU A 379 5.73 31.20 4.16
CA LEU A 379 4.82 30.29 4.84
C LEU A 379 3.40 30.44 4.31
N HIS A 380 2.84 29.34 3.83
CA HIS A 380 1.49 29.27 3.27
C HIS A 380 0.62 28.16 3.88
N VAL A 381 1.21 27.16 4.54
CA VAL A 381 0.49 26.20 5.40
C VAL A 381 0.96 26.37 6.84
N LEU A 382 0.01 26.64 7.74
CA LEU A 382 0.24 26.69 9.19
C LEU A 382 -0.83 25.84 9.88
N GLU A 383 -0.44 24.66 10.34
CA GLU A 383 -1.35 23.70 10.99
C GLU A 383 -1.30 23.87 12.52
N ILE A 384 -2.43 24.27 13.10
CA ILE A 384 -2.51 24.77 14.50
C ILE A 384 -3.53 24.02 15.35
N CYS A 385 -4.21 23.00 14.84
CA CYS A 385 -5.27 22.35 15.59
C CYS A 385 -4.79 21.63 16.85
N GLY A 386 -5.68 21.43 17.83
CA GLY A 386 -5.33 20.69 19.04
C GLY A 386 -4.52 21.46 20.09
N ASN A 387 -4.39 22.78 19.98
CA ASN A 387 -3.71 23.63 20.98
C ASN A 387 -4.60 24.11 22.14
N GLY A 388 -5.87 23.68 22.19
CA GLY A 388 -6.81 24.10 23.24
C GLY A 388 -7.31 25.54 23.08
N TRP A 389 -7.38 26.03 21.85
CA TRP A 389 -7.77 27.41 21.55
C TRP A 389 -9.13 27.79 22.15
N ASN A 390 -9.21 28.98 22.73
CA ASN A 390 -10.51 29.61 22.99
C ASN A 390 -11.24 29.84 21.66
N SER A 391 -12.50 29.44 21.54
CA SER A 391 -13.26 29.52 20.28
C SER A 391 -13.38 30.95 19.71
N THR A 392 -13.41 31.98 20.57
CA THR A 392 -13.42 33.39 20.15
C THR A 392 -12.05 33.81 19.61
N TYR A 393 -10.99 33.37 20.28
CA TYR A 393 -9.63 33.60 19.82
C TYR A 393 -9.35 32.87 18.50
N LEU A 394 -9.75 31.59 18.37
CA LEU A 394 -9.57 30.80 17.15
C LEU A 394 -10.25 31.45 15.93
N LYS A 395 -11.45 32.02 16.09
CA LYS A 395 -12.08 32.82 15.02
C LYS A 395 -11.23 34.02 14.59
N THR A 396 -10.60 34.68 15.55
CA THR A 396 -9.69 35.80 15.31
C THR A 396 -8.43 35.32 14.57
N VAL A 397 -7.83 34.22 15.01
CA VAL A 397 -6.67 33.56 14.37
C VAL A 397 -7.00 33.21 12.92
N LEU A 398 -8.13 32.54 12.67
CA LEU A 398 -8.58 32.17 11.31
C LEU A 398 -8.80 33.39 10.41
N THR A 399 -9.28 34.51 10.97
CA THR A 399 -9.44 35.77 10.22
C THR A 399 -8.07 36.34 9.80
N HIS A 400 -7.08 36.28 10.69
CA HIS A 400 -5.71 36.69 10.37
C HIS A 400 -5.07 35.74 9.36
N MET A 401 -5.19 34.43 9.54
CA MET A 401 -4.72 33.43 8.57
C MET A 401 -5.27 33.71 7.19
N ARG A 402 -6.58 33.96 7.06
CA ARG A 402 -7.20 34.35 5.78
C ARG A 402 -6.60 35.64 5.21
N ARG A 403 -6.48 36.69 6.03
CA ARG A 403 -5.88 37.98 5.60
C ARG A 403 -4.47 37.80 5.06
N TYR A 404 -3.74 36.86 5.61
CA TYR A 404 -2.38 36.55 5.24
C TYR A 404 -2.26 35.40 4.24
N HIS A 405 -3.35 34.88 3.68
CA HIS A 405 -3.33 33.74 2.74
C HIS A 405 -2.69 32.45 3.31
N LEU A 406 -2.76 32.24 4.63
CA LEU A 406 -2.41 30.98 5.26
C LEU A 406 -3.55 29.97 5.10
N SER A 407 -3.18 28.73 4.85
CA SER A 407 -4.05 27.56 4.90
C SER A 407 -3.67 26.67 6.09
N ALA A 408 -4.56 25.77 6.47
CA ALA A 408 -4.25 24.67 7.37
C ALA A 408 -4.66 23.37 6.65
N ASP A 409 -3.86 22.32 6.76
CA ASP A 409 -4.17 21.03 6.14
C ASP A 409 -4.48 20.02 7.24
N MET A 410 -5.78 19.74 7.39
CA MET A 410 -6.25 18.73 8.32
C MET A 410 -6.46 17.42 7.57
N GLN A 411 -5.41 16.60 7.48
CA GLN A 411 -5.49 15.20 7.05
C GLN A 411 -6.25 15.02 5.71
N GLY A 412 -6.04 15.93 4.75
CA GLY A 412 -6.68 15.87 3.43
C GLY A 412 -8.15 16.30 3.38
N LEU A 413 -8.68 16.94 4.43
CA LEU A 413 -9.91 17.73 4.36
C LEU A 413 -9.64 18.98 3.51
N SER A 414 -10.50 19.23 2.52
CA SER A 414 -10.29 20.37 1.61
C SER A 414 -10.26 21.70 2.38
N SER A 415 -9.38 22.62 1.95
CA SER A 415 -9.26 24.00 2.45
C SER A 415 -10.59 24.76 2.54
N PHE A 416 -11.62 24.31 1.81
CA PHE A 416 -12.98 24.81 1.87
C PHE A 416 -13.63 24.77 3.27
N PHE A 417 -13.24 23.81 4.13
CA PHE A 417 -13.84 23.64 5.45
C PHE A 417 -13.16 24.46 6.56
N LEU A 418 -11.96 25.02 6.31
CA LEU A 418 -11.15 25.73 7.30
C LEU A 418 -11.87 26.88 8.01
N PHE A 419 -12.83 27.51 7.31
CA PHE A 419 -13.58 28.65 7.84
C PHE A 419 -15.03 28.32 8.20
N SER A 420 -15.37 27.04 8.25
CA SER A 420 -16.67 26.56 8.72
C SER A 420 -16.72 26.62 10.25
N PRO A 421 -17.89 26.92 10.87
CA PRO A 421 -18.08 26.74 12.31
C PRO A 421 -17.72 25.33 12.80
N MET A 422 -17.88 24.32 11.94
CA MET A 422 -17.53 22.92 12.23
C MET A 422 -16.03 22.73 12.44
N PHE A 423 -15.18 23.52 11.76
CA PHE A 423 -13.73 23.47 11.94
C PHE A 423 -13.33 23.96 13.33
N VAL A 424 -13.94 25.05 13.81
CA VAL A 424 -13.70 25.56 15.16
C VAL A 424 -14.01 24.49 16.21
N GLU A 425 -15.08 23.70 16.01
CA GLU A 425 -15.46 22.64 16.93
C GLU A 425 -14.46 21.46 16.91
N LEU A 426 -14.13 20.94 15.72
CA LEU A 426 -13.18 19.82 15.54
C LEU A 426 -11.76 20.16 16.01
N CYS A 427 -11.30 21.37 15.72
CA CYS A 427 -9.96 21.87 16.03
C CYS A 427 -9.79 22.18 17.53
N SER A 428 -10.89 22.33 18.28
CA SER A 428 -10.92 22.63 19.71
C SER A 428 -11.14 21.40 20.61
N THR A 429 -11.50 20.24 20.05
CA THR A 429 -11.71 18.99 20.81
C THR A 429 -10.42 18.15 20.93
N ALA A 430 -10.20 17.55 22.11
CA ALA A 430 -9.11 16.60 22.38
C ALA A 430 -9.27 15.25 21.62
N PRO A 431 -8.21 14.47 21.40
CA PRO A 431 -8.07 13.60 20.23
C PRO A 431 -8.97 12.35 20.23
N THR A 432 -9.33 11.93 19.01
CA THR A 432 -9.28 10.50 18.65
C THR A 432 -7.86 10.19 18.18
N PRO A 433 -7.30 9.00 18.51
CA PRO A 433 -5.96 8.64 18.07
C PRO A 433 -5.91 8.60 16.54
N THR A 434 -4.91 9.26 15.97
CA THR A 434 -4.63 9.19 14.54
C THR A 434 -3.87 7.90 14.23
N PRO A 435 -4.22 7.21 13.14
CA PRO A 435 -3.29 6.28 12.50
C PRO A 435 -2.05 7.09 12.11
N THR A 436 -0.87 6.50 12.29
CA THR A 436 0.32 6.92 11.57
C THR A 436 -0.06 7.16 10.12
N SER A 437 0.30 8.32 9.56
CA SER A 437 0.25 8.46 8.12
C SER A 437 1.27 7.45 7.58
N ASP A 438 0.77 6.26 7.23
CA ASP A 438 1.47 5.26 6.44
C ASP A 438 1.66 5.88 5.05
N GLU A 439 2.47 6.94 4.99
CA GLU A 439 2.91 7.54 3.75
C GLU A 439 3.87 6.56 3.10
N ASP A 440 3.38 6.03 1.99
CA ASP A 440 4.16 5.45 0.92
C ASP A 440 4.60 3.98 1.11
N ASP A 441 3.66 3.11 1.50
CA ASP A 441 3.74 1.66 1.18
C ASP A 441 3.64 1.40 -0.35
N SER A 442 3.52 2.44 -1.17
CA SER A 442 3.32 2.30 -2.61
C SER A 442 4.52 1.66 -3.31
N LEU A 443 5.75 1.93 -2.87
CA LEU A 443 7.02 1.51 -3.50
C LEU A 443 7.20 -0.01 -3.66
N TYR A 444 6.43 -0.82 -2.93
CA TYR A 444 6.48 -2.28 -3.00
C TYR A 444 5.13 -2.93 -3.32
N SER A 445 4.14 -2.14 -3.76
CA SER A 445 2.88 -2.72 -4.23
C SER A 445 3.13 -3.69 -5.39
N GLU A 446 2.40 -4.82 -5.42
CA GLU A 446 2.49 -5.79 -6.52
C GLU A 446 2.33 -5.11 -7.89
N ASP A 447 1.50 -4.06 -7.95
CA ASP A 447 1.29 -3.23 -9.13
C ASP A 447 2.59 -2.55 -9.62
N ILE A 448 3.48 -2.12 -8.71
CA ILE A 448 4.79 -1.55 -9.09
C ILE A 448 5.73 -2.65 -9.57
N ILE A 449 5.78 -3.80 -8.89
CA ILE A 449 6.64 -4.92 -9.31
C ILE A 449 6.21 -5.41 -10.71
N ASP A 450 4.90 -5.56 -10.93
CA ASP A 450 4.34 -5.93 -12.24
C ASP A 450 4.61 -4.85 -13.29
N LYS A 451 4.51 -3.56 -12.93
CA LYS A 451 4.82 -2.44 -13.85
C LYS A 451 6.30 -2.44 -14.24
N ASP A 452 7.21 -2.54 -13.27
CA ASP A 452 8.65 -2.59 -13.49
C ASP A 452 8.98 -3.80 -14.38
N PHE A 453 8.39 -4.96 -14.09
CA PHE A 453 8.57 -6.16 -14.90
C PHE A 453 8.13 -5.96 -16.36
N GLN A 454 6.97 -5.35 -16.59
CA GLN A 454 6.42 -5.10 -17.93
C GLN A 454 7.25 -4.08 -18.72
N GLU A 455 7.88 -3.11 -18.06
CA GLU A 455 8.76 -2.14 -18.70
C GLU A 455 10.01 -2.81 -19.29
N PHE A 456 10.60 -3.78 -18.56
CA PHE A 456 11.80 -4.49 -19.02
C PHE A 456 11.51 -5.68 -19.92
N TYR A 457 10.33 -6.31 -19.80
CA TYR A 457 9.96 -7.53 -20.53
C TYR A 457 8.58 -7.41 -21.20
N PRO A 458 8.41 -6.50 -22.18
CA PRO A 458 7.13 -6.28 -22.82
C PRO A 458 6.74 -7.51 -23.66
N THR A 459 5.72 -8.26 -23.22
CA THR A 459 5.11 -9.33 -24.02
C THR A 459 3.58 -9.27 -23.93
N THR A 460 2.94 -8.99 -25.07
CA THR A 460 1.48 -8.80 -25.30
C THR A 460 0.85 -7.54 -24.64
N PRO A 461 -0.27 -6.99 -25.17
CA PRO A 461 -0.72 -5.64 -24.80
C PRO A 461 -1.21 -5.58 -23.36
N GLU A 462 -1.07 -4.41 -22.72
CA GLU A 462 -1.44 -4.16 -21.31
C GLU A 462 -2.67 -4.96 -20.85
N PRO A 463 -2.62 -5.59 -19.66
CA PRO A 463 -3.78 -6.27 -19.10
C PRO A 463 -4.94 -5.30 -19.07
N SER A 464 -6.09 -5.75 -19.58
CA SER A 464 -7.28 -4.91 -19.67
C SER A 464 -7.61 -4.31 -18.30
N THR A 465 -8.23 -3.13 -18.24
CA THR A 465 -8.65 -2.50 -16.97
C THR A 465 -9.41 -3.48 -16.07
N THR A 466 -10.18 -4.39 -16.66
CA THR A 466 -10.93 -5.44 -15.98
C THR A 466 -10.04 -6.53 -15.37
N GLU A 467 -8.94 -6.89 -16.01
CA GLU A 467 -7.96 -7.84 -15.49
C GLU A 467 -7.14 -7.22 -14.34
N LYS A 468 -6.73 -5.94 -14.48
CA LYS A 468 -6.12 -5.18 -13.38
C LYS A 468 -7.05 -5.12 -12.16
N ILE A 469 -8.34 -4.81 -12.37
CA ILE A 469 -9.35 -4.83 -11.29
C ILE A 469 -9.50 -6.22 -10.67
N LEU A 470 -9.52 -7.29 -11.47
CA LEU A 470 -9.63 -8.65 -10.94
C LEU A 470 -8.42 -9.01 -10.08
N ARG A 471 -7.20 -8.67 -10.51
CA ARG A 471 -5.96 -8.87 -9.72
C ARG A 471 -6.03 -8.11 -8.40
N THR A 472 -6.43 -6.84 -8.41
CA THR A 472 -6.64 -6.05 -7.19
C THR A 472 -7.73 -6.66 -6.29
N MET A 473 -8.81 -7.22 -6.85
CA MET A 473 -9.85 -7.90 -6.06
C MET A 473 -9.36 -9.22 -5.45
N LEU A 474 -8.48 -9.95 -6.14
CA LEU A 474 -7.91 -11.20 -5.64
C LEU A 474 -6.91 -10.94 -4.50
N SER A 475 -6.04 -9.93 -4.65
CA SER A 475 -5.05 -9.55 -3.63
C SER A 475 -5.65 -8.93 -2.35
N THR A 476 -6.82 -8.28 -2.46
CA THR A 476 -7.52 -7.66 -1.31
C THR A 476 -8.38 -8.62 -0.50
N SER A 477 -8.50 -9.89 -0.90
CA SER A 477 -9.50 -10.82 -0.36
C SER A 477 -9.19 -11.46 1.01
N LYS A 478 -8.13 -11.04 1.72
CA LYS A 478 -7.74 -11.65 3.02
C LYS A 478 -7.30 -10.71 4.15
N SER A 479 -7.55 -9.40 4.09
CA SER A 479 -7.27 -8.51 5.25
C SER A 479 -8.37 -8.46 6.32
N ALA A 480 -9.34 -9.38 6.31
CA ALA A 480 -10.38 -9.43 7.34
C ALA A 480 -9.92 -10.19 8.59
N MET A 481 -9.20 -9.51 9.48
CA MET A 481 -9.35 -9.68 10.94
C MET A 481 -9.99 -8.40 11.51
N PRO A 482 -10.86 -8.50 12.52
CA PRO A 482 -11.79 -7.42 12.84
C PRO A 482 -11.11 -6.37 13.72
N GLU A 483 -10.75 -5.24 13.12
CA GLU A 483 -10.86 -3.97 13.83
C GLU A 483 -12.08 -3.23 13.30
N ALA A 484 -12.96 -2.85 14.23
CA ALA A 484 -14.16 -2.12 13.91
C ALA A 484 -13.80 -0.72 13.37
N SER A 485 -13.75 -0.57 12.06
CA SER A 485 -13.85 0.73 11.41
C SER A 485 -14.91 0.70 10.31
N THR A 486 -15.82 1.65 10.41
CA THR A 486 -16.97 1.84 9.53
C THR A 486 -16.55 2.22 8.10
N PRO A 487 -17.23 1.74 7.04
CA PRO A 487 -16.85 2.03 5.67
C PRO A 487 -17.27 3.45 5.27
N LYS A 488 -16.31 4.30 4.90
CA LYS A 488 -16.57 5.53 4.14
C LYS A 488 -15.91 5.45 2.76
N SER A 489 -16.73 5.02 1.79
CA SER A 489 -16.82 5.41 0.37
C SER A 489 -15.53 5.93 -0.29
N MET A 490 -14.92 5.22 -1.25
CA MET A 490 -15.39 5.16 -2.65
C MET A 490 -16.27 6.35 -3.08
N LEU A 491 -15.68 7.56 -3.08
CA LEU A 491 -16.12 8.72 -3.85
C LEU A 491 -14.95 9.74 -3.93
N ARG A 492 -13.85 9.37 -4.59
CA ARG A 492 -12.74 10.33 -4.87
C ARG A 492 -11.98 10.11 -6.18
N LYS A 493 -12.56 9.42 -7.18
CA LYS A 493 -11.95 9.29 -8.52
C LYS A 493 -12.87 9.54 -9.72
N GLN A 494 -13.97 10.28 -9.54
CA GLN A 494 -14.75 10.84 -10.66
C GLN A 494 -15.24 12.25 -10.31
N ALA A 495 -14.33 13.22 -10.33
CA ALA A 495 -14.71 14.63 -10.27
C ALA A 495 -13.61 15.54 -10.85
N ILE A 496 -13.06 15.22 -12.03
CA ILE A 496 -12.41 16.21 -12.91
C ILE A 496 -12.64 15.75 -14.36
N ALA A 497 -13.77 16.15 -14.92
CA ALA A 497 -14.02 16.31 -16.36
C ALA A 497 -15.49 16.71 -16.54
N LEU A 498 -15.81 17.98 -16.28
CA LEU A 498 -16.99 18.69 -16.76
C LEU A 498 -17.00 20.04 -16.03
N LEU A 499 -16.35 21.05 -16.62
CA LEU A 499 -16.61 22.47 -16.42
C LEU A 499 -15.66 23.26 -17.33
N GLU A 500 -15.90 23.22 -18.64
CA GLU A 500 -15.55 24.32 -19.54
C GLU A 500 -16.69 24.44 -20.56
N THR A 501 -17.59 25.36 -20.27
CA THR A 501 -18.41 26.03 -21.28
C THR A 501 -17.93 27.46 -21.29
N ASP A 502 -17.23 27.87 -22.34
CA ASP A 502 -17.37 29.23 -22.84
C ASP A 502 -17.21 29.26 -24.35
N ALA A 503 -18.00 30.17 -24.91
CA ALA A 503 -18.34 30.32 -26.31
C ALA A 503 -17.22 30.95 -27.14
N ASP A 504 -17.16 30.61 -28.44
CA ASP A 504 -16.86 31.61 -29.45
C ASP A 504 -17.53 31.28 -30.81
N MET A 505 -17.93 32.34 -31.51
CA MET A 505 -18.78 32.35 -32.70
C MET A 505 -18.00 32.38 -34.03
N GLY A 506 -18.43 31.52 -34.97
CA GLY A 506 -18.57 31.79 -36.41
C GLY A 506 -17.37 31.58 -37.37
N PRO A 507 -17.57 31.63 -38.71
CA PRO A 507 -18.71 31.11 -39.49
C PRO A 507 -18.31 30.32 -40.77
N ALA A 508 -19.27 29.52 -41.25
CA ALA A 508 -19.65 29.18 -42.65
C ALA A 508 -18.64 28.60 -43.68
N GLY A 509 -19.06 27.50 -44.33
CA GLY A 509 -18.65 27.15 -45.70
C GLY A 509 -18.84 25.66 -46.11
N ASP A 510 -19.89 25.40 -46.91
CA ASP A 510 -20.10 24.37 -47.98
C ASP A 510 -19.61 22.91 -47.79
N GLY A 511 -20.32 21.82 -48.11
CA GLY A 511 -21.55 21.55 -48.85
C GLY A 511 -21.51 20.10 -49.39
N ALA A 512 -22.68 19.44 -49.48
CA ALA A 512 -22.99 18.17 -50.19
C ALA A 512 -22.95 16.82 -49.41
N PRO A 513 -23.68 15.76 -49.84
CA PRO A 513 -24.99 15.40 -49.30
C PRO A 513 -25.12 13.96 -48.73
N VAL A 514 -26.17 13.78 -47.91
CA VAL A 514 -26.57 12.55 -47.18
C VAL A 514 -27.44 11.62 -48.04
N PRO A 515 -27.27 10.27 -47.99
CA PRO A 515 -28.27 9.29 -48.45
C PRO A 515 -29.19 8.81 -47.31
N PRO A 516 -30.39 8.24 -47.62
CA PRO A 516 -31.56 8.30 -46.74
C PRO A 516 -31.58 7.28 -45.60
N ASN A 517 -32.20 7.71 -44.50
CA ASN A 517 -32.49 6.97 -43.27
C ASN A 517 -33.50 5.82 -43.47
N PRO A 518 -33.27 4.62 -42.91
CA PRO A 518 -34.33 3.68 -42.54
C PRO A 518 -34.90 4.02 -41.14
N GLN A 519 -36.19 3.80 -40.95
CA GLN A 519 -37.00 4.13 -39.76
C GLN A 519 -36.49 3.53 -38.43
N PRO A 520 -36.78 4.18 -37.28
CA PRO A 520 -36.30 3.74 -35.97
C PRO A 520 -37.14 2.56 -35.43
N THR A 521 -36.52 1.39 -35.29
CA THR A 521 -36.99 0.37 -34.34
C THR A 521 -36.66 0.84 -32.93
N SER A 522 -37.65 0.90 -32.06
CA SER A 522 -37.53 1.26 -30.64
C SER A 522 -36.61 0.28 -29.89
N ALA A 523 -35.30 0.54 -29.94
CA ALA A 523 -34.33 -0.05 -29.03
C ALA A 523 -34.31 0.80 -27.76
N SER A 524 -34.76 0.22 -26.64
CA SER A 524 -34.59 0.78 -25.31
C SER A 524 -33.12 1.16 -25.10
N SER A 525 -32.85 2.40 -24.67
CA SER A 525 -31.49 2.88 -24.47
C SER A 525 -30.76 1.97 -23.45
N PRO A 526 -29.47 1.68 -23.66
CA PRO A 526 -28.68 0.86 -22.74
C PRO A 526 -28.73 1.36 -21.29
N LEU A 527 -28.91 2.67 -21.11
CA LEU A 527 -29.01 3.34 -19.81
C LEU A 527 -30.30 3.00 -19.05
N MET A 528 -31.41 2.76 -19.76
CA MET A 528 -32.69 2.37 -19.16
C MET A 528 -32.68 0.91 -18.69
N MET A 529 -32.02 0.02 -19.45
CA MET A 529 -31.84 -1.37 -19.02
C MET A 529 -30.85 -1.51 -17.86
N THR A 530 -29.72 -0.79 -17.85
CA THR A 530 -28.82 -0.78 -16.68
C THR A 530 -29.50 -0.19 -15.45
N PHE A 531 -30.30 0.87 -15.61
CA PHE A 531 -31.08 1.42 -14.50
C PHE A 531 -32.11 0.42 -13.97
N GLN A 532 -32.85 -0.28 -14.84
CA GLN A 532 -33.80 -1.32 -14.42
C GLN A 532 -33.12 -2.50 -13.72
N VAL A 533 -31.96 -2.96 -14.20
CA VAL A 533 -31.21 -4.06 -13.57
C VAL A 533 -30.69 -3.62 -12.19
N PHE A 534 -30.18 -2.39 -12.04
CA PHE A 534 -29.74 -1.87 -10.75
C PHE A 534 -30.91 -1.73 -9.76
N VAL A 535 -32.06 -1.21 -10.20
CA VAL A 535 -33.25 -1.10 -9.36
C VAL A 535 -33.75 -2.47 -8.91
N TYR A 536 -33.74 -3.48 -9.80
CA TYR A 536 -34.10 -4.85 -9.43
C TYR A 536 -33.09 -5.47 -8.44
N LEU A 537 -31.79 -5.25 -8.62
CA LEU A 537 -30.75 -5.78 -7.73
C LEU A 537 -30.88 -5.19 -6.31
N PHE A 538 -31.07 -3.87 -6.21
CA PHE A 538 -31.26 -3.19 -4.92
C PHE A 538 -32.59 -3.58 -4.24
N ALA A 539 -33.66 -3.77 -5.02
CA ALA A 539 -34.94 -4.23 -4.49
C ALA A 539 -34.85 -5.64 -3.90
N VAL A 540 -34.17 -6.57 -4.60
CA VAL A 540 -33.97 -7.94 -4.11
C VAL A 540 -33.09 -7.95 -2.86
N PHE A 541 -32.01 -7.15 -2.83
CA PHE A 541 -31.17 -7.03 -1.64
C PHE A 541 -31.93 -6.46 -0.45
N GLY A 542 -32.74 -5.41 -0.65
CA GLY A 542 -33.58 -4.82 0.39
C GLY A 542 -34.60 -5.81 0.98
N VAL A 543 -35.25 -6.62 0.13
CA VAL A 543 -36.21 -7.63 0.57
C VAL A 543 -35.53 -8.75 1.37
N VAL A 544 -34.35 -9.21 0.93
CA VAL A 544 -33.57 -10.23 1.66
C VAL A 544 -33.09 -9.69 3.01
N SER A 545 -32.59 -8.46 3.08
CA SER A 545 -32.17 -7.84 4.33
C SER A 545 -33.34 -7.64 5.30
N LEU A 546 -34.52 -7.25 4.83
CA LEU A 546 -35.73 -7.13 5.66
C LEU A 546 -36.25 -8.50 6.13
N ALA A 547 -36.15 -9.53 5.31
CA ALA A 547 -36.51 -10.89 5.70
C ALA A 547 -35.56 -11.45 6.78
N VAL A 548 -34.26 -11.19 6.65
CA VAL A 548 -33.25 -11.55 7.66
C VAL A 548 -33.48 -10.77 8.96
N LEU A 549 -33.74 -9.46 8.87
CA LEU A 549 -34.05 -8.64 10.05
C LEU A 549 -35.34 -9.12 10.73
N GLY A 550 -36.39 -9.43 9.98
CA GLY A 550 -37.63 -10.00 10.48
C GLY A 550 -37.44 -11.37 11.13
N TYR A 551 -36.58 -12.22 10.58
CA TYR A 551 -36.20 -13.51 11.17
C TYR A 551 -35.48 -13.33 12.52
N TYR A 552 -34.52 -12.41 12.60
CA TYR A 552 -33.80 -12.11 13.84
C TYR A 552 -34.67 -11.43 14.90
N MET A 553 -35.58 -10.53 14.49
CA MET A 553 -36.55 -9.92 15.41
C MET A 553 -37.53 -10.95 15.97
N ARG A 554 -37.92 -11.96 15.18
CA ARG A 554 -38.84 -13.02 15.61
C ARG A 554 -38.20 -14.04 16.57
N GLN A 555 -36.88 -14.24 16.51
CA GLN A 555 -36.16 -15.12 17.44
C GLN A 555 -35.79 -14.47 18.78
N ARG A 556 -35.77 -13.13 18.86
CA ARG A 556 -35.60 -12.43 20.15
C ARG A 556 -36.96 -12.29 20.85
N ARG A 557 -37.23 -13.16 21.83
CA ARG A 557 -38.29 -12.95 22.83
C ARG A 557 -37.98 -11.67 23.60
N PHE A 558 -38.62 -10.56 23.24
CA PHE A 558 -38.69 -9.39 24.10
C PHE A 558 -39.65 -9.71 25.26
N ASP A 559 -39.10 -10.01 26.43
CA ASP A 559 -39.86 -9.99 27.69
C ASP A 559 -40.25 -8.55 27.99
N VAL A 560 -41.46 -8.18 27.57
CA VAL A 560 -42.10 -6.93 27.99
C VAL A 560 -42.50 -7.10 29.45
N ARG A 561 -41.60 -6.77 30.38
CA ARG A 561 -41.97 -6.56 31.79
C ARG A 561 -43.00 -5.43 31.84
N ARG A 562 -44.21 -5.77 32.29
CA ARG A 562 -45.25 -4.79 32.63
C ARG A 562 -44.70 -3.81 33.66
N ILE A 563 -44.81 -2.53 33.37
CA ILE A 563 -44.58 -1.42 34.30
C ILE A 563 -45.73 -1.46 35.32
N SER A 564 -45.41 -1.71 36.59
CA SER A 564 -46.27 -1.38 37.73
C SER A 564 -45.89 0.02 38.25
N PRO A 565 -46.84 0.82 38.77
CA PRO A 565 -46.58 2.21 39.12
C PRO A 565 -45.74 2.36 40.40
N MET A 566 -45.02 3.49 40.43
CA MET A 566 -44.14 4.08 41.44
C MET A 566 -44.42 3.78 42.92
N ASP A 567 -43.32 3.63 43.68
CA ASP A 567 -43.04 4.38 44.92
C ASP A 567 -41.50 4.61 45.05
N ILE A 568 -41.14 5.79 45.57
CA ILE A 568 -39.84 6.52 45.55
C ILE A 568 -38.97 6.14 46.81
N PRO A 569 -37.75 6.67 47.11
CA PRO A 569 -36.53 7.06 46.36
C PRO A 569 -35.27 6.24 46.77
N ASP A 570 -34.15 6.54 46.09
CA ASP A 570 -32.75 6.53 46.55
C ASP A 570 -31.78 5.57 45.86
N SER A 571 -30.68 6.20 45.42
CA SER A 571 -29.40 5.66 44.93
C SER A 571 -29.32 5.19 43.46
N VAL A 572 -28.80 6.07 42.62
CA VAL A 572 -28.14 5.69 41.36
C VAL A 572 -26.62 5.74 41.59
N ARG A 573 -25.99 4.56 41.67
CA ARG A 573 -24.62 4.36 41.22
C ARG A 573 -24.71 3.79 39.80
N LEU A 574 -24.14 4.50 38.83
CA LEU A 574 -23.90 3.97 37.49
C LEU A 574 -22.57 3.19 37.52
N VAL A 575 -22.64 1.90 37.16
CA VAL A 575 -21.53 1.11 36.62
C VAL A 575 -21.79 0.97 35.13
#